data_AF-A0A6J1PXH9-F1
#
_entry.id   AF-A0A6J1PXH9-F1
#
_cell.length_a   1.000
_cell.length_b   1.000
_cell.length_c   1.000
_cell.angle_alpha   90.00
_cell.angle_beta   90.00
_cell.angle_gamma   90.00
#
_symmetry.space_group_name_H-M   'P 1'
#
loop_
_entity.id
_entity.type
_entity.pdbx_description
1 polymer ?
#
loop_
_entity_poly.entity_id
_entity_poly.type
_entity_poly.pdbx_seq_one_letter_code
_entity_poly.pdbx_strand_id
1 'polypeptide(L)'
;IKCINSPEWSDFHLDMLSFPRFCINPPEWPVMYLDALPKFKTIVESMLIYKCDLPTNNSLGEITQTLGITRVKKLVFQSYKNLSFALVKHHLDDLKNLKSLSLPNNNLSYADKDLLAGLVNLTDLNLRDNNLHQVTGFFNYTPGLQFLELGDNALQSIEPGTFDNLKNLLILKLS
;
A
#
# COMPACT_ATOMS: atom_id res chain seq x y z
N ILE A 1 9.36 5.17 9.08
CA ILE A 1 9.49 3.88 8.37
C ILE A 1 10.85 3.28 8.71
N LYS A 2 10.94 1.99 9.03
CA LYS A 2 12.24 1.32 9.27
C LYS A 2 12.45 0.27 8.19
N CYS A 3 13.47 0.40 7.35
CA CYS A 3 13.82 -0.64 6.38
C CYS A 3 14.94 -1.49 6.97
N ILE A 4 14.74 -2.81 7.02
CA ILE A 4 15.66 -3.74 7.70
C ILE A 4 16.42 -4.50 6.61
N ASN A 5 17.74 -4.58 6.74
CA ASN A 5 18.65 -5.30 5.82
C ASN A 5 18.66 -4.79 4.38
N SER A 6 18.22 -3.56 4.13
CA SER A 6 18.44 -2.91 2.84
C SER A 6 19.83 -2.26 2.87
N PRO A 7 20.80 -2.57 2.00
CA PRO A 7 22.10 -1.92 2.03
C PRO A 7 22.10 -0.51 1.41
N GLU A 8 21.01 -0.07 0.77
CA GLU A 8 20.89 1.24 0.10
C GLU A 8 19.44 1.74 0.17
N TRP A 9 19.17 3.03 -0.11
CA TRP A 9 17.80 3.53 -0.35
C TRP A 9 17.12 2.90 -1.59
N SER A 10 17.73 1.88 -2.19
CA SER A 10 17.28 1.15 -3.37
C SER A 10 15.97 0.40 -3.18
N ASP A 11 15.43 0.30 -1.96
CA ASP A 11 14.11 -0.34 -1.75
C ASP A 11 12.99 0.69 -1.56
N PHE A 12 13.31 1.97 -1.39
CA PHE A 12 12.34 3.06 -1.40
C PHE A 12 12.40 3.76 -2.75
N HIS A 13 11.34 3.65 -3.54
CA HIS A 13 11.29 4.18 -4.89
C HIS A 13 10.15 5.19 -5.00
N LEU A 14 10.52 6.40 -5.41
CA LEU A 14 9.55 7.42 -5.81
C LEU A 14 9.59 7.49 -7.33
N ASP A 15 8.46 7.20 -7.96
CA ASP A 15 8.33 7.38 -9.41
C ASP A 15 8.17 8.88 -9.67
N MET A 16 9.30 9.56 -9.79
CA MET A 16 9.33 10.92 -10.31
C MET A 16 9.21 10.79 -11.82
N LEU A 17 8.09 11.24 -12.40
CA LEU A 17 7.83 11.24 -13.84
C LEU A 17 8.84 12.06 -14.69
N SER A 18 9.99 12.43 -14.12
CA SER A 18 11.18 12.92 -14.79
C SER A 18 12.36 12.91 -13.81
N PHE A 19 13.41 12.16 -14.15
CA PHE A 19 14.73 11.96 -13.51
C PHE A 19 14.86 10.84 -12.44
N PRO A 20 15.80 9.89 -12.63
CA PRO A 20 16.24 8.99 -11.57
C PRO A 20 17.24 9.74 -10.68
N ARG A 21 16.99 9.83 -9.38
CA ARG A 21 18.06 10.07 -8.40
C ARG A 21 17.93 9.05 -7.28
N PHE A 22 18.82 8.07 -7.33
CA PHE A 22 19.13 7.14 -6.25
C PHE A 22 19.84 7.89 -5.12
N CYS A 23 19.58 7.53 -3.86
CA CYS A 23 20.34 8.03 -2.71
C CYS A 23 21.49 7.06 -2.39
N ILE A 24 22.69 7.61 -2.21
CA ILE A 24 23.95 6.90 -1.89
C ILE A 24 24.11 6.81 -0.37
N ASN A 25 24.35 5.58 0.10
CA ASN A 25 24.98 5.10 1.36
C ASN A 25 25.37 6.11 2.47
N PRO A 26 24.88 5.94 3.71
CA PRO A 26 25.66 6.26 4.90
C PRO A 26 25.90 5.03 5.82
N PRO A 27 27.00 5.03 6.60
CA PRO A 27 27.62 3.78 7.09
C PRO A 27 26.97 3.16 8.33
N GLU A 28 26.01 3.84 8.96
CA GLU A 28 25.30 3.35 10.16
C GLU A 28 23.89 3.91 10.11
N TRP A 29 22.87 3.05 10.15
CA TRP A 29 21.48 3.42 9.89
C TRP A 29 20.85 4.11 11.10
N PRO A 30 20.62 5.44 11.11
CA PRO A 30 19.76 6.03 12.11
C PRO A 30 18.30 5.79 11.68
N VAL A 31 17.40 5.80 12.64
CA VAL A 31 15.96 5.94 12.43
C VAL A 31 15.70 6.96 11.31
N MET A 32 14.85 6.63 10.33
CA MET A 32 14.49 7.54 9.23
C MET A 32 13.88 8.83 9.80
N TYR A 33 14.67 9.90 9.88
CA TYR A 33 14.20 11.23 10.25
C TYR A 33 13.53 11.87 9.03
N LEU A 34 12.20 11.86 9.00
CA LEU A 34 11.41 12.39 7.89
C LEU A 34 11.72 13.87 7.59
N ASP A 35 12.07 14.65 8.63
CA ASP A 35 12.41 16.07 8.50
C ASP A 35 13.77 16.33 7.81
N ALA A 36 14.64 15.33 7.77
CA ALA A 36 15.94 15.43 7.10
C ALA A 36 15.85 15.12 5.59
N LEU A 37 14.68 14.69 5.10
CA LEU A 37 14.50 14.32 3.70
C LEU A 37 14.23 15.56 2.83
N PRO A 38 14.72 15.57 1.58
CA PRO A 38 14.44 16.66 0.66
C PRO A 38 12.94 16.71 0.37
N LYS A 39 12.31 17.84 0.66
CA LYS A 39 10.93 18.10 0.23
C LYS A 39 10.89 18.20 -1.28
N PHE A 40 10.09 17.35 -1.93
CA PHE A 40 9.99 17.37 -3.38
C PHE A 40 9.14 18.57 -3.84
N LYS A 41 9.65 19.31 -4.82
CA LYS A 41 8.92 20.40 -5.52
C LYS A 41 8.25 19.93 -6.81
N THR A 42 8.50 18.68 -7.22
CA THR A 42 7.95 18.04 -8.41
C THR A 42 6.69 17.25 -8.06
N ILE A 43 5.84 17.02 -9.07
CA ILE A 43 4.64 16.20 -8.90
C ILE A 43 5.06 14.73 -8.87
N VAL A 44 5.02 14.13 -7.69
CA VAL A 44 5.17 12.69 -7.49
C VAL A 44 3.79 12.11 -7.20
N GLU A 45 3.38 11.13 -7.99
CA GLU A 45 2.05 10.50 -7.85
C GLU A 45 2.13 9.03 -7.49
N SER A 46 3.31 8.39 -7.59
CA SER A 46 3.50 7.00 -7.19
C SER A 46 4.58 6.88 -6.12
N MET A 47 4.25 6.13 -5.08
CA MET A 47 5.17 5.77 -4.00
C MET A 47 5.30 4.25 -3.96
N LEU A 48 6.53 3.76 -3.93
CA LEU A 48 6.82 2.35 -3.86
C LEU A 48 7.76 2.10 -2.69
N ILE A 49 7.38 1.18 -1.82
CA ILE A 49 8.06 0.90 -0.56
C ILE A 49 8.27 -0.60 -0.49
N TYR A 50 9.51 -1.02 -0.59
CA TYR A 50 9.91 -2.42 -0.52
C TYR A 50 10.76 -2.65 0.74
N LYS A 51 10.68 -3.85 1.32
CA LYS A 51 11.49 -4.32 2.45
C LYS A 51 11.53 -3.37 3.66
N CYS A 52 10.42 -2.65 3.88
CA CYS A 52 10.28 -1.75 5.01
C CYS A 52 9.16 -2.18 5.95
N ASP A 53 9.36 -1.93 7.24
CA ASP A 53 8.35 -2.07 8.29
C ASP A 53 7.30 -0.98 8.19
N LEU A 54 6.09 -1.33 8.63
CA LEU A 54 5.02 -0.37 8.84
C LEU A 54 5.48 0.75 9.79
N PRO A 55 5.07 2.00 9.53
CA PRO A 55 5.34 3.10 10.43
C PRO A 55 4.57 2.93 11.76
N THR A 56 5.22 3.26 12.88
CA THR A 56 4.66 3.04 14.22
C THR A 56 3.70 4.14 14.68
N ASN A 57 3.99 5.39 14.28
CA ASN A 57 3.33 6.59 14.83
C ASN A 57 2.65 7.47 13.78
N ASN A 58 2.82 7.16 12.49
CA ASN A 58 2.30 7.98 11.40
C ASN A 58 1.68 7.06 10.36
N SER A 59 0.67 7.53 9.65
CA SER A 59 0.17 6.88 8.45
C SER A 59 1.16 7.00 7.30
N LEU A 60 1.03 6.15 6.28
CA LEU A 60 1.78 6.30 5.05
C LEU A 60 1.41 7.62 4.33
N GLY A 61 0.17 8.10 4.46
CA GLY A 61 -0.26 9.39 3.93
C GLY A 61 0.37 10.60 4.63
N GLU A 62 0.58 10.55 5.95
CA GLU A 62 1.32 11.59 6.68
C GLU A 62 2.79 11.63 6.27
N ILE A 63 3.38 10.46 6.04
CA ILE A 63 4.75 10.35 5.53
C ILE A 63 4.85 10.98 4.13
N THR A 64 3.91 10.70 3.24
CA THR A 64 3.94 11.29 1.89
C THR A 64 3.82 12.81 1.94
N GLN A 65 2.94 13.33 2.80
CA GLN A 65 2.79 14.77 3.01
C GLN A 65 4.06 15.41 3.56
N THR A 66 4.75 14.75 4.50
CA THR A 66 6.02 15.24 5.06
C THR A 66 7.09 15.37 3.97
N LEU A 67 7.08 14.46 3.00
CA LEU A 67 7.96 14.49 1.82
C LEU A 67 7.55 15.54 0.75
N GLY A 68 6.43 16.25 0.95
CA GLY A 68 5.85 17.17 -0.03
C GLY A 68 4.99 16.49 -1.10
N ILE A 69 4.72 15.19 -0.96
CA ILE A 69 3.94 14.38 -1.89
C ILE A 69 2.48 14.36 -1.44
N THR A 70 1.72 15.38 -1.86
CA THR A 70 0.35 15.63 -1.38
C THR A 70 -0.75 14.99 -2.23
N ARG A 71 -0.40 14.40 -3.38
CA ARG A 71 -1.36 13.86 -4.36
C ARG A 71 -0.99 12.45 -4.84
N VAL A 72 -0.58 11.59 -3.91
CA VAL A 72 -0.29 10.17 -4.22
C VAL A 72 -1.52 9.51 -4.82
N LYS A 73 -1.37 8.97 -6.02
CA LYS A 73 -2.38 8.18 -6.75
C LYS A 73 -2.06 6.69 -6.72
N LYS A 74 -0.79 6.30 -6.58
CA LYS A 74 -0.37 4.90 -6.55
C LYS A 74 0.53 4.64 -5.35
N LEU A 75 0.22 3.58 -4.61
CA LEU A 75 1.03 3.08 -3.50
C LEU A 75 1.30 1.60 -3.71
N VAL A 76 2.58 1.24 -3.70
CA VAL A 76 3.03 -0.15 -3.62
C VAL A 76 3.74 -0.32 -2.30
N PHE A 77 3.31 -1.27 -1.48
CA PHE A 77 3.97 -1.59 -0.21
C PHE A 77 4.22 -3.10 -0.11
N GLN A 78 5.48 -3.48 0.05
CA GLN A 78 5.91 -4.87 0.16
C GLN A 78 6.94 -4.99 1.27
N SER A 79 6.52 -5.42 2.46
CA SER A 79 7.42 -5.65 3.59
C SER A 79 8.07 -7.02 3.57
N TYR A 80 7.47 -8.00 2.90
CA TYR A 80 7.78 -9.44 2.99
C TYR A 80 7.65 -10.04 4.41
N LYS A 81 7.09 -9.28 5.35
CA LYS A 81 6.78 -9.74 6.71
C LYS A 81 5.32 -10.16 6.78
N ASN A 82 4.98 -10.84 7.87
CA ASN A 82 3.59 -11.10 8.20
C ASN A 82 2.91 -9.81 8.67
N LEU A 83 2.11 -9.21 7.79
CA LEU A 83 1.33 -8.02 8.11
C LEU A 83 -0.05 -8.33 8.68
N SER A 84 -0.40 -9.60 8.86
CA SER A 84 -1.67 -9.99 9.48
C SER A 84 -1.79 -9.39 10.87
N PHE A 85 -2.92 -8.74 11.15
CA PHE A 85 -3.18 -7.97 12.38
C PHE A 85 -2.27 -6.74 12.61
N ALA A 86 -1.15 -6.63 11.90
CA ALA A 86 -0.26 -5.47 11.97
C ALA A 86 -0.75 -4.33 11.06
N LEU A 87 -1.19 -4.65 9.84
CA LEU A 87 -1.74 -3.67 8.91
C LEU A 87 -3.19 -3.33 9.29
N VAL A 88 -3.35 -2.23 10.01
CA VAL A 88 -4.66 -1.64 10.36
C VAL A 88 -4.97 -0.39 9.54
N LYS A 89 -6.25 0.03 9.52
CA LYS A 89 -6.77 1.21 8.79
C LYS A 89 -5.88 2.45 8.91
N HIS A 90 -5.40 2.77 10.12
CA HIS A 90 -4.59 3.96 10.36
C HIS A 90 -3.38 4.08 9.42
N HIS A 91 -2.73 2.97 9.07
CA HIS A 91 -1.57 2.99 8.17
C HIS A 91 -1.89 3.56 6.78
N LEU A 92 -3.16 3.51 6.35
CA LEU A 92 -3.63 3.97 5.04
C LEU A 92 -4.42 5.29 5.13
N ASP A 93 -4.46 5.94 6.30
CA ASP A 93 -5.08 7.25 6.44
C ASP A 93 -4.38 8.30 5.55
N ASP A 94 -5.12 9.37 5.25
CA ASP A 94 -4.68 10.52 4.44
C ASP A 94 -4.29 10.24 2.99
N LEU A 95 -4.60 9.05 2.47
CA LEU A 95 -4.42 8.66 1.07
C LEU A 95 -5.68 8.89 0.22
N LYS A 96 -6.37 10.02 0.39
CA LYS A 96 -7.68 10.30 -0.25
C LYS A 96 -7.65 10.34 -1.78
N ASN A 97 -6.49 10.60 -2.37
CA ASN A 97 -6.29 10.66 -3.83
C ASN A 97 -5.85 9.31 -4.43
N LEU A 98 -5.68 8.28 -3.60
CA LEU A 98 -5.18 6.99 -4.03
C LEU A 98 -6.17 6.30 -4.95
N LYS A 99 -5.68 5.94 -6.14
CA LYS A 99 -6.39 5.19 -7.17
C LYS A 99 -5.93 3.73 -7.23
N SER A 100 -4.65 3.50 -6.97
CA SER A 100 -4.05 2.17 -7.02
C SER A 100 -3.33 1.84 -5.72
N LEU A 101 -3.74 0.74 -5.09
CA LEU A 101 -3.11 0.17 -3.91
C LEU A 101 -2.63 -1.25 -4.24
N SER A 102 -1.35 -1.50 -4.01
CA SER A 102 -0.73 -2.80 -4.23
C SER A 102 -0.01 -3.25 -2.96
N LEU A 103 -0.50 -4.33 -2.36
CA LEU A 103 0.03 -4.95 -1.13
C LEU A 103 0.45 -6.42 -1.33
N PRO A 104 1.08 -6.80 -2.46
CA PRO A 104 1.37 -8.20 -2.69
C PRO A 104 2.50 -8.70 -1.79
N ASN A 105 2.60 -10.01 -1.59
CA ASN A 105 3.70 -10.64 -0.86
C ASN A 105 3.90 -10.08 0.57
N ASN A 106 2.79 -9.82 1.29
CA ASN A 106 2.80 -9.34 2.67
C ASN A 106 2.23 -10.34 3.68
N ASN A 107 2.03 -11.60 3.25
CA ASN A 107 1.56 -12.69 4.08
C ASN A 107 0.32 -12.30 4.90
N LEU A 108 -0.58 -11.50 4.30
CA LEU A 108 -1.83 -11.06 4.91
C LEU A 108 -2.81 -12.23 4.93
N SER A 109 -3.09 -12.78 6.11
CA SER A 109 -4.17 -13.75 6.34
C SER A 109 -5.39 -13.12 7.00
N TYR A 110 -5.21 -11.95 7.62
CA TYR A 110 -6.26 -11.16 8.25
C TYR A 110 -6.03 -9.67 7.99
N ALA A 111 -7.12 -8.97 7.69
CA ALA A 111 -7.20 -7.52 7.65
C ALA A 111 -8.59 -7.07 8.12
N ASP A 112 -8.65 -5.95 8.83
CA ASP A 112 -9.92 -5.39 9.30
C ASP A 112 -10.82 -4.99 8.13
N LYS A 113 -12.14 -5.14 8.30
CA LYS A 113 -13.13 -4.83 7.25
C LYS A 113 -13.10 -3.36 6.82
N ASP A 114 -12.62 -2.48 7.68
CA ASP A 114 -12.48 -1.06 7.43
C ASP A 114 -11.05 -0.65 7.03
N LEU A 115 -10.14 -1.59 6.75
CA LEU A 115 -8.76 -1.27 6.32
C LEU A 115 -8.74 -0.29 5.14
N LEU A 116 -9.67 -0.46 4.19
CA LEU A 116 -9.78 0.36 2.98
C LEU A 116 -10.71 1.56 3.16
N ALA A 117 -11.27 1.78 4.35
CA ALA A 117 -12.17 2.89 4.61
C ALA A 117 -11.42 4.23 4.49
N GLY A 118 -11.96 5.13 3.67
CA GLY A 118 -11.35 6.43 3.36
C GLY A 118 -10.59 6.45 2.02
N LEU A 119 -10.32 5.30 1.41
CA LEU A 119 -9.76 5.19 0.05
C LEU A 119 -10.86 5.32 -1.01
N VAL A 120 -11.62 6.41 -0.95
CA VAL A 120 -12.87 6.62 -1.72
C VAL A 120 -12.69 6.66 -3.24
N ASN A 121 -11.45 6.90 -3.71
CA ASN A 121 -11.10 6.99 -5.13
C ASN A 121 -10.40 5.74 -5.65
N LEU A 122 -10.34 4.66 -4.85
CA LEU A 122 -9.62 3.44 -5.21
C LEU A 122 -10.31 2.72 -6.37
N THR A 123 -9.58 2.52 -7.47
CA THR A 123 -10.03 1.82 -8.68
C THR A 123 -9.28 0.50 -8.87
N ASP A 124 -8.06 0.39 -8.37
CA ASP A 124 -7.19 -0.76 -8.59
C ASP A 124 -6.66 -1.26 -7.25
N LEU A 125 -6.98 -2.51 -6.91
CA LEU A 125 -6.51 -3.17 -5.71
C LEU A 125 -5.82 -4.49 -6.06
N ASN A 126 -4.56 -4.61 -5.64
CA ASN A 126 -3.77 -5.82 -5.78
C ASN A 126 -3.39 -6.37 -4.40
N LEU A 127 -3.89 -7.57 -4.10
CA LEU A 127 -3.60 -8.34 -2.89
C LEU A 127 -3.01 -9.72 -3.25
N ARG A 128 -2.44 -9.88 -4.44
CA ARG A 128 -1.82 -11.13 -4.91
C ARG A 128 -0.77 -11.63 -3.92
N ASP A 129 -0.54 -12.93 -3.87
CA ASP A 129 0.52 -13.55 -3.07
C ASP A 129 0.40 -13.17 -1.58
N ASN A 130 -0.80 -13.32 -1.04
CA ASN A 130 -1.06 -13.20 0.39
C ASN A 130 -1.67 -14.51 0.90
N ASN A 131 -2.09 -14.56 2.15
CA ASN A 131 -2.66 -15.76 2.76
C ASN A 131 -4.13 -15.56 3.14
N LEU A 132 -4.87 -14.73 2.40
CA LEU A 132 -6.25 -14.41 2.74
C LEU A 132 -7.10 -15.66 2.62
N HIS A 133 -7.83 -15.98 3.69
CA HIS A 133 -8.75 -17.13 3.72
C HIS A 133 -10.20 -16.75 3.44
N GLN A 134 -10.56 -15.49 3.73
CA GLN A 134 -11.88 -14.90 3.50
C GLN A 134 -11.73 -13.41 3.16
N VAL A 135 -12.67 -12.88 2.38
CA VAL A 135 -12.71 -11.45 2.01
C VAL A 135 -14.10 -10.83 2.18
N THR A 136 -14.99 -11.50 2.93
CA THR A 136 -16.37 -11.05 3.15
C THR A 136 -16.40 -9.65 3.78
N GLY A 137 -17.07 -8.71 3.09
CA GLY A 137 -17.27 -7.34 3.55
C GLY A 137 -16.04 -6.44 3.46
N PHE A 138 -14.90 -6.96 2.99
CA PHE A 138 -13.64 -6.23 2.90
C PHE A 138 -13.69 -5.08 1.88
N PHE A 139 -14.48 -5.25 0.81
CA PHE A 139 -14.58 -4.28 -0.28
C PHE A 139 -15.79 -3.33 -0.16
N ASN A 140 -16.49 -3.34 0.97
CA ASN A 140 -17.70 -2.53 1.17
C ASN A 140 -17.44 -1.01 1.12
N TYR A 141 -16.21 -0.59 1.41
CA TYR A 141 -15.80 0.81 1.42
C TYR A 141 -15.24 1.31 0.09
N THR A 142 -15.14 0.44 -0.91
CA THR A 142 -14.49 0.74 -2.20
C THR A 142 -15.40 0.39 -3.39
N PRO A 143 -16.61 0.99 -3.50
CA PRO A 143 -17.54 0.71 -4.59
C PRO A 143 -17.02 1.17 -5.98
N GLY A 144 -15.97 1.99 -6.00
CA GLY A 144 -15.28 2.46 -7.20
C GLY A 144 -14.29 1.47 -7.82
N LEU A 145 -14.03 0.31 -7.20
CA LEU A 145 -13.07 -0.66 -7.74
C LEU A 145 -13.46 -1.13 -9.14
N GLN A 146 -12.46 -1.13 -10.02
CA GLN A 146 -12.53 -1.58 -11.42
C GLN A 146 -11.63 -2.81 -11.64
N PHE A 147 -10.50 -2.88 -10.94
CA PHE A 147 -9.58 -4.00 -10.99
C PHE A 147 -9.34 -4.55 -9.57
N LEU A 148 -9.58 -5.84 -9.40
CA LEU A 148 -9.32 -6.57 -8.15
C LEU A 148 -8.52 -7.85 -8.43
N GLU A 149 -7.32 -7.92 -7.87
CA GLU A 149 -6.43 -9.07 -7.95
C GLU A 149 -6.30 -9.73 -6.58
N LEU A 150 -6.72 -10.99 -6.50
CA LEU A 150 -6.69 -11.87 -5.33
C LEU A 150 -5.99 -13.20 -5.62
N GLY A 151 -5.33 -13.35 -6.78
CA GLY A 151 -4.58 -14.56 -7.12
C GLY A 151 -3.53 -14.93 -6.07
N ASP A 152 -3.12 -16.20 -6.06
CA ASP A 152 -2.15 -16.72 -5.09
C ASP A 152 -2.50 -16.37 -3.62
N ASN A 153 -3.77 -16.52 -3.26
CA ASN A 153 -4.26 -16.48 -1.87
C ASN A 153 -4.77 -17.85 -1.42
N ALA A 154 -5.09 -17.99 -0.13
CA ALA A 154 -5.59 -19.23 0.45
C ALA A 154 -7.13 -19.22 0.63
N LEU A 155 -7.84 -18.59 -0.30
CA LEU A 155 -9.30 -18.45 -0.27
C LEU A 155 -9.95 -19.82 -0.46
N GLN A 156 -10.67 -20.30 0.56
CA GLN A 156 -11.32 -21.61 0.50
C GLN A 156 -12.70 -21.55 -0.17
N SER A 157 -13.40 -20.45 0.02
CA SER A 157 -14.72 -20.19 -0.57
C SER A 157 -14.96 -18.70 -0.68
N ILE A 158 -15.89 -18.32 -1.56
CA ILE A 158 -16.37 -16.94 -1.70
C ILE A 158 -17.84 -16.94 -1.35
N GLU A 159 -18.21 -16.22 -0.30
CA GLU A 159 -19.61 -16.13 0.12
C GLU A 159 -20.45 -15.37 -0.92
N PRO A 160 -21.70 -15.81 -1.17
CA PRO A 160 -22.63 -15.04 -1.98
C PRO A 160 -22.72 -13.60 -1.49
N GLY A 161 -22.64 -12.65 -2.41
CA GLY A 161 -22.70 -11.23 -2.11
C GLY A 161 -21.37 -10.55 -1.76
N THR A 162 -20.26 -11.31 -1.68
CA THR A 162 -18.91 -10.76 -1.38
C THR A 162 -18.52 -9.56 -2.26
N PHE A 163 -18.93 -9.58 -3.54
CA PHE A 163 -18.60 -8.55 -4.52
C PHE A 163 -19.79 -7.67 -4.93
N ASP A 164 -20.96 -7.80 -4.30
CA ASP A 164 -22.19 -7.13 -4.74
C ASP A 164 -22.07 -5.60 -4.75
N ASN A 165 -21.24 -5.04 -3.86
CA ASN A 165 -21.00 -3.60 -3.78
C ASN A 165 -20.06 -3.07 -4.87
N LEU A 166 -19.36 -3.95 -5.60
CA LEU A 166 -18.38 -3.57 -6.63
C LEU A 166 -19.02 -3.40 -8.00
N LYS A 167 -19.94 -2.44 -8.11
CA LYS A 167 -20.75 -2.20 -9.33
C LYS A 167 -19.93 -1.79 -10.56
N ASN A 168 -18.71 -1.30 -10.34
CA ASN A 168 -17.80 -0.85 -11.40
C ASN A 168 -16.71 -1.87 -11.72
N LEU A 169 -16.73 -3.08 -11.14
CA LEU A 169 -15.68 -4.07 -11.31
C LEU A 169 -15.66 -4.58 -12.75
N LEU A 170 -14.51 -4.39 -13.41
CA LEU A 170 -14.26 -4.82 -14.79
C LEU A 170 -13.45 -6.11 -14.82
N ILE A 171 -12.48 -6.24 -13.92
CA ILE A 171 -11.54 -7.36 -13.87
C ILE A 171 -11.46 -7.87 -12.43
N LEU A 172 -11.79 -9.15 -12.27
CA LEU A 172 -11.56 -9.93 -11.06
C LEU A 172 -10.62 -11.08 -11.37
N LYS A 173 -9.52 -11.18 -10.62
CA LYS A 173 -8.59 -12.30 -10.72
C LYS A 173 -8.52 -13.04 -9.40
N LEU A 174 -8.69 -14.36 -9.48
CA LEU A 174 -8.71 -15.28 -8.34
C LEU A 174 -7.68 -16.42 -8.50
N SER A 175 -7.00 -16.49 -9.65
CA SER A 175 -6.05 -17.55 -10.00
C SER A 175 -4.65 -17.25 -9.51
#